data_AF-A0AAP8HVU8-F1
#
_entry.id   AF-A0AAP8HVU8-F1
#
_cell.length_a   1.000
_cell.length_b   1.000
_cell.length_c   1.000
_cell.angle_alpha   90.00
_cell.angle_beta   90.00
_cell.angle_gamma   90.00
#
_symmetry.space_group_name_H-M   'P 1'
#
loop_
_entity.id
_entity.type
_entity.pdbx_description
1 polymer ?
#
loop_
_entity_poly.entity_id
_entity_poly.type
_entity_poly.pdbx_seq_one_letter_code
_entity_poly.pdbx_strand_id
1 'polypeptide(L)'
;VNLSGDRTLQRALEHWQPNYLQWWQDMGPDGSHGFDVYLRTAVSVEPDGWAHFNHVRMPDYRWGIFLAPQDGQRKIHFGENMGRDVWQDGPGEHRANLRRIIVTQGDTEPASIEQQRHLGLTAPSQYDLRNLFQINVEEGRHLWAMVYLLHRYFGRDGREEADALL
;
A
#
# COMPACT_ATOMS: atom_id res chain seq x y z
N VAL A 1 -2.60 3.59 12.78
CA VAL A 1 -1.83 2.38 13.19
C VAL A 1 -0.73 2.63 14.25
N ASN A 2 -0.55 3.84 14.78
CA ASN A 2 0.46 4.18 15.80
C ASN A 2 1.89 3.63 15.49
N LEU A 3 2.35 3.80 14.25
CA LEU A 3 3.61 3.22 13.79
C LEU A 3 4.81 3.70 14.62
N SER A 4 4.82 4.97 15.05
CA SER A 4 5.86 5.55 15.92
C SER A 4 5.92 4.90 17.31
N GLY A 5 4.84 4.26 17.76
CA GLY A 5 4.79 3.48 19.00
C GLY A 5 5.45 2.10 18.89
N ASP A 6 5.65 1.58 17.67
CA ASP A 6 6.31 0.30 17.40
C ASP A 6 7.60 0.52 16.61
N ARG A 7 8.68 0.84 17.34
CA ARG A 7 9.99 1.15 16.74
C ARG A 7 10.56 0.02 15.90
N THR A 8 10.25 -1.23 16.24
CA THR A 8 10.75 -2.40 15.50
C THR A 8 10.07 -2.48 14.14
N LEU A 9 8.74 -2.35 14.11
CA LEU A 9 7.97 -2.31 12.86
C LEU A 9 8.34 -1.10 12.00
N GLN A 10 8.44 0.08 12.62
CA GLN A 10 8.82 1.31 11.93
C GLN A 10 10.15 1.14 11.20
N ARG A 11 11.19 0.67 11.89
CA ARG A 11 12.51 0.44 11.28
C ARG A 11 12.48 -0.58 10.16
N ALA A 12 11.69 -1.64 10.28
CA ALA A 12 11.57 -2.64 9.24
C ALA A 12 10.94 -2.06 7.95
N LEU A 13 9.93 -1.20 8.08
CA LEU A 13 9.33 -0.51 6.93
C LEU A 13 10.25 0.56 6.34
N GLU A 14 10.93 1.34 7.20
CA GLU A 14 11.94 2.31 6.76
C GLU A 14 13.15 1.64 6.08
N HIS A 15 13.45 0.39 6.41
CA HIS A 15 14.47 -0.40 5.70
C HIS A 15 14.02 -0.86 4.32
N TRP A 16 12.72 -1.17 4.15
CA TRP A 16 12.14 -1.58 2.88
C TRP A 16 11.90 -0.38 1.94
N GLN A 17 11.63 0.81 2.50
CA GLN A 17 11.30 2.03 1.75
C GLN A 17 12.29 2.37 0.61
N PRO A 18 13.63 2.32 0.80
CA PRO A 18 14.56 2.61 -0.29
C PRO A 18 14.42 1.65 -1.47
N ASN A 19 14.16 0.36 -1.23
CA ASN A 19 13.95 -0.63 -2.29
C ASN A 19 12.67 -0.32 -3.06
N TYR A 20 11.59 0.03 -2.36
CA TYR A 20 10.35 0.47 -3.00
C TYR A 20 10.57 1.72 -3.88
N LEU A 21 11.32 2.71 -3.38
CA LEU A 21 11.62 3.92 -4.15
C LEU A 21 12.52 3.63 -5.36
N GLN A 22 13.42 2.65 -5.25
CA GLN A 22 14.22 2.18 -6.39
C GLN A 22 13.33 1.49 -7.43
N TRP A 23 12.47 0.55 -7.01
CA TRP A 23 11.48 -0.07 -7.89
C TRP A 23 10.58 0.99 -8.56
N TRP A 24 10.11 2.00 -7.81
CA TRP A 24 9.32 3.10 -8.39
C TRP A 24 10.11 3.90 -9.43
N GLN A 25 11.41 4.09 -9.22
CA GLN A 25 12.28 4.73 -10.22
C GLN A 25 12.41 3.88 -11.49
N ASP A 26 12.54 2.57 -11.34
CA ASP A 26 12.80 1.66 -12.45
C ASP A 26 11.55 1.26 -13.23
N MET A 27 10.40 1.15 -12.54
CA MET A 27 9.16 0.56 -13.04
C MET A 27 7.94 1.49 -12.97
N GLY A 28 8.06 2.64 -12.29
CA GLY A 28 7.02 3.66 -12.27
C GLY A 28 6.83 4.40 -13.61
N PRO A 29 5.98 5.43 -13.65
CA PRO A 29 5.59 6.06 -14.91
C PRO A 29 6.78 6.73 -15.63
N ASP A 30 7.02 6.28 -16.86
CA ASP A 30 8.25 6.55 -17.61
C ASP A 30 8.42 8.03 -17.95
N GLY A 31 9.66 8.54 -17.84
CA GLY A 31 10.01 9.93 -18.15
C GLY A 31 9.36 11.01 -17.27
N SER A 32 8.66 10.65 -16.19
CA SER A 32 7.79 11.56 -15.43
C SER A 32 8.24 11.89 -13.99
N HIS A 33 9.38 11.35 -13.54
CA HIS A 33 9.86 11.49 -12.16
C HIS A 33 10.02 12.95 -11.69
N GLY A 34 10.33 13.86 -12.62
CA GLY A 34 10.52 15.28 -12.33
C GLY A 34 9.25 16.13 -12.45
N PHE A 35 8.09 15.54 -12.79
CA PHE A 35 6.86 16.31 -12.99
C PHE A 35 6.25 16.71 -11.66
N ASP A 36 5.82 17.96 -11.55
CA ASP A 36 4.95 18.41 -10.47
C ASP A 36 3.50 18.08 -10.84
N VAL A 37 2.93 17.05 -10.21
CA VAL A 37 1.60 16.53 -10.55
C VAL A 37 0.59 16.89 -9.47
N TYR A 38 -0.58 17.40 -9.86
CA TYR A 38 -1.67 17.71 -8.93
C TYR A 38 -2.36 16.43 -8.43
N LEU A 39 -1.92 15.88 -7.31
CA LEU A 39 -2.36 14.59 -6.78
C LEU A 39 -3.12 14.74 -5.46
N ARG A 40 -4.07 13.81 -5.25
CA ARG A 40 -4.71 13.58 -3.96
C ARG A 40 -3.82 12.69 -3.11
N THR A 41 -3.61 13.09 -1.86
CA THR A 41 -2.92 12.30 -0.83
C THR A 41 -3.84 12.16 0.38
N ALA A 42 -4.07 10.92 0.82
CA ALA A 42 -4.73 10.69 2.10
C ALA A 42 -3.75 10.98 3.25
N VAL A 43 -4.20 11.70 4.28
CA VAL A 43 -3.43 11.92 5.53
C VAL A 43 -4.18 11.41 6.76
N SER A 44 -5.47 11.10 6.62
CA SER A 44 -6.34 10.51 7.63
C SER A 44 -7.37 9.59 6.97
N VAL A 45 -8.04 8.77 7.79
CA VAL A 45 -9.26 8.03 7.41
C VAL A 45 -10.54 8.81 7.68
N GLU A 46 -10.44 9.95 8.36
CA GLU A 46 -11.55 10.86 8.59
C GLU A 46 -11.96 11.59 7.30
N PRO A 47 -13.24 11.99 7.15
CA PRO A 47 -13.73 12.61 5.92
C PRO A 47 -12.96 13.85 5.46
N ASP A 48 -12.45 14.64 6.40
CA ASP A 48 -11.71 15.89 6.17
C ASP A 48 -10.24 15.64 5.78
N GLY A 49 -9.64 14.54 6.23
CA GLY A 49 -8.25 14.19 5.96
C GLY A 49 -8.03 13.18 4.82
N TRP A 50 -9.10 12.70 4.19
CA TRP A 50 -9.01 11.72 3.10
C TRP A 50 -8.54 12.34 1.77
N ALA A 51 -8.80 13.64 1.56
CA ALA A 51 -8.63 14.28 0.26
C ALA A 51 -7.83 15.58 0.33
N HIS A 52 -6.51 15.48 0.51
CA HIS A 52 -5.61 16.63 0.36
C HIS A 52 -5.02 16.68 -1.05
N PHE A 53 -5.28 17.76 -1.77
CA PHE A 53 -4.75 17.96 -3.10
C PHE A 53 -3.60 18.96 -3.09
N ASN A 54 -2.49 18.60 -3.73
CA ASN A 54 -1.37 19.52 -3.97
C ASN A 54 -0.56 19.06 -5.18
N HIS A 55 0.30 19.94 -5.70
CA HIS A 55 1.35 19.55 -6.62
C HIS A 55 2.47 18.84 -5.86
N VAL A 56 2.89 17.68 -6.35
CA VAL A 56 3.97 16.88 -5.78
C VAL A 56 4.67 16.11 -6.89
N ARG A 57 5.97 15.92 -6.74
CA ARG A 57 6.71 14.96 -7.56
C ARG A 57 6.39 13.57 -7.06
N MET A 58 6.06 12.65 -7.97
CA MET A 58 5.63 11.31 -7.55
C MET A 58 6.62 10.58 -6.64
N PRO A 59 7.97 10.67 -6.82
CA PRO A 59 8.92 10.10 -5.85
C PRO A 59 8.80 10.64 -4.42
N ASP A 60 8.25 11.85 -4.26
CA ASP A 60 8.01 12.52 -2.97
C ASP A 60 6.58 12.29 -2.45
N TYR A 61 5.78 11.44 -3.12
CA TYR A 61 4.43 11.13 -2.68
C TYR A 61 4.46 10.50 -1.28
N ARG A 62 3.53 10.92 -0.42
CA ARG A 62 3.47 10.42 0.96
C ARG A 62 2.64 9.15 1.02
N TRP A 63 3.24 8.01 0.67
CA TRP A 63 2.61 6.70 0.81
C TRP A 63 2.38 6.36 2.28
N GLY A 64 1.13 6.49 2.72
CA GLY A 64 0.72 6.27 4.11
C GLY A 64 -0.03 4.96 4.33
N ILE A 65 -0.01 4.48 5.58
CA ILE A 65 -0.72 3.28 6.05
C ILE A 65 -1.96 3.70 6.82
N PHE A 66 -3.13 3.35 6.28
CA PHE A 66 -4.43 3.72 6.81
C PHE A 66 -5.30 2.47 6.98
N LEU A 67 -5.80 2.25 8.20
CA LEU A 67 -6.77 1.20 8.51
C LEU A 67 -8.06 1.86 8.97
N ALA A 68 -9.20 1.27 8.61
CA ALA A 68 -10.49 1.70 9.11
C ALA A 68 -10.51 1.65 10.66
N PRO A 69 -11.24 2.57 11.32
CA PRO A 69 -11.38 2.57 12.77
C PRO A 69 -11.89 1.24 13.32
N GLN A 70 -11.34 0.82 14.45
CA GLN A 70 -11.79 -0.34 15.20
C GLN A 70 -12.81 0.11 16.25
N ASP A 71 -13.99 -0.53 16.28
CA ASP A 71 -15.04 -0.30 17.28
C ASP A 71 -14.94 -1.25 18.49
N GLY A 72 -14.03 -2.23 18.44
CA GLY A 72 -13.76 -3.20 19.51
C GLY A 72 -14.86 -4.26 19.72
N GLN A 73 -15.92 -4.26 18.92
CA GLN A 73 -17.09 -5.13 19.11
C GLN A 73 -17.37 -6.05 17.91
N ARG A 74 -16.54 -6.00 16.87
CA ARG A 74 -16.74 -6.80 15.65
C ARG A 74 -16.68 -8.29 15.93
N LYS A 75 -17.64 -9.01 15.34
CA LYS A 75 -17.72 -10.48 15.35
C LYS A 75 -17.41 -11.02 13.96
N ILE A 76 -17.00 -12.27 13.88
CA ILE A 76 -16.89 -13.00 12.61
C ILE A 76 -18.30 -13.31 12.11
N HIS A 77 -18.56 -13.03 10.82
CA HIS A 77 -19.92 -13.07 10.26
C HIS A 77 -20.20 -14.29 9.37
N PHE A 78 -19.26 -15.22 9.22
CA PHE A 78 -19.43 -16.42 8.38
C PHE A 78 -18.51 -17.58 8.81
N GLY A 79 -18.79 -18.77 8.28
CA GLY A 79 -17.95 -19.96 8.47
C GLY A 79 -18.01 -20.56 9.88
N GLU A 80 -17.04 -21.43 10.19
CA GLU A 80 -17.00 -22.20 11.45
C GLU A 80 -16.85 -21.33 12.70
N ASN A 81 -16.26 -20.14 12.56
CA ASN A 81 -16.03 -19.21 13.67
C ASN A 81 -17.10 -18.12 13.78
N MET A 82 -18.22 -18.23 13.07
CA MET A 82 -19.30 -17.24 13.10
C MET A 82 -19.76 -16.93 14.54
N GLY A 83 -19.93 -15.64 14.85
CA GLY A 83 -20.32 -15.14 16.17
C GLY A 83 -19.18 -14.97 17.17
N ARG A 84 -17.97 -15.51 16.89
CA ARG A 84 -16.77 -15.28 17.71
C ARG A 84 -16.18 -13.90 17.46
N ASP A 85 -15.32 -13.43 18.36
CA ASP A 85 -14.56 -12.19 18.17
C ASP A 85 -13.64 -12.27 16.94
N VAL A 86 -13.49 -11.14 16.24
CA VAL A 86 -12.51 -11.04 15.14
C VAL A 86 -11.08 -11.13 15.66
N TRP A 87 -10.19 -11.67 14.85
CA TRP A 87 -8.78 -11.82 15.20
C TRP A 87 -8.03 -10.49 15.05
N GLN A 88 -7.30 -10.10 16.10
CA GLN A 88 -6.31 -9.02 16.03
C GLN A 88 -4.93 -9.55 15.63
N ASP A 89 -4.63 -10.77 16.09
CA ASP A 89 -3.50 -11.58 15.64
C ASP A 89 -4.08 -12.86 15.03
N GLY A 90 -3.77 -13.14 13.77
CA GLY A 90 -4.33 -14.28 13.05
C GLY A 90 -3.91 -15.62 13.68
N PRO A 91 -4.82 -16.63 13.73
CA PRO A 91 -4.51 -17.91 14.34
C PRO A 91 -3.41 -18.65 13.57
N GLY A 92 -2.52 -19.32 14.31
CA GLY A 92 -1.34 -19.98 13.74
C GLY A 92 -1.66 -20.99 12.63
N GLU A 93 -2.76 -21.73 12.79
CA GLU A 93 -3.25 -22.71 11.81
C GLU A 93 -3.61 -22.10 10.43
N HIS A 94 -3.95 -20.81 10.38
CA HIS A 94 -4.29 -20.11 9.14
C HIS A 94 -3.18 -19.20 8.64
N ARG A 95 -2.05 -19.12 9.35
CA ARG A 95 -0.95 -18.18 9.05
C ARG A 95 -0.47 -18.29 7.60
N ALA A 96 -0.19 -19.50 7.11
CA ALA A 96 0.28 -19.68 5.74
C ALA A 96 -0.76 -19.26 4.68
N ASN A 97 -2.03 -19.61 4.92
CA ASN A 97 -3.12 -19.28 3.99
C ASN A 97 -3.42 -17.77 3.96
N LEU A 98 -3.45 -17.12 5.12
CA LEU A 98 -3.64 -15.67 5.21
C LEU A 98 -2.47 -14.91 4.57
N ARG A 99 -1.23 -15.37 4.79
CA ARG A 99 -0.05 -14.80 4.12
C ARG A 99 -0.20 -14.88 2.60
N ARG A 100 -0.52 -16.06 2.08
CA ARG A 100 -0.71 -16.26 0.64
C ARG A 100 -1.78 -15.32 0.06
N ILE A 101 -2.91 -15.16 0.73
CA ILE A 101 -3.97 -14.24 0.28
C ILE A 101 -3.47 -12.79 0.22
N ILE A 102 -2.76 -12.34 1.27
CA ILE A 102 -2.22 -10.97 1.33
C ILE A 102 -1.17 -10.75 0.24
N VAL A 103 -0.27 -11.72 0.02
CA VAL A 103 0.76 -11.65 -1.03
C VAL A 103 0.10 -11.62 -2.41
N THR A 104 -0.83 -12.52 -2.70
CA THR A 104 -1.50 -12.57 -4.00
C THR A 104 -2.28 -11.30 -4.31
N GLN A 105 -2.89 -10.65 -3.30
CA GLN A 105 -3.48 -9.32 -3.49
C GLN A 105 -2.39 -8.26 -3.70
N GLY A 106 -1.33 -8.27 -2.89
CA GLY A 106 -0.24 -7.31 -2.97
C GLY A 106 0.51 -7.34 -4.30
N ASP A 107 0.59 -8.49 -4.95
CA ASP A 107 1.27 -8.71 -6.24
C ASP A 107 0.59 -7.97 -7.41
N THR A 108 -0.72 -7.79 -7.36
CA THR A 108 -1.44 -7.09 -8.45
C THR A 108 -1.18 -5.60 -8.48
N GLU A 109 -0.83 -5.02 -7.33
CA GLU A 109 -0.69 -3.58 -7.16
C GLU A 109 0.54 -3.03 -7.93
N PRO A 110 1.78 -3.55 -7.75
CA PRO A 110 2.92 -3.16 -8.57
C PRO A 110 2.76 -3.59 -10.03
N ALA A 111 2.19 -4.77 -10.29
CA ALA A 111 1.97 -5.26 -11.65
C ALA A 111 1.11 -4.30 -12.49
N SER A 112 0.10 -3.67 -11.88
CA SER A 112 -0.73 -2.66 -12.57
C SER A 112 0.07 -1.42 -12.98
N ILE A 113 1.01 -0.98 -12.14
CA ILE A 113 1.88 0.17 -12.40
C ILE A 113 2.85 -0.16 -13.53
N GLU A 114 3.46 -1.34 -13.46
CA GLU A 114 4.39 -1.86 -14.47
C GLU A 114 3.74 -1.95 -15.85
N GLN A 115 2.50 -2.46 -15.92
CA GLN A 115 1.74 -2.54 -17.17
C GLN A 115 1.40 -1.16 -17.75
N GLN A 116 1.21 -0.17 -16.89
CA GLN A 116 0.73 1.16 -17.28
C GLN A 116 1.86 2.19 -17.50
N ARG A 117 3.11 1.84 -17.18
CA ARG A 117 4.25 2.77 -17.09
C ARG A 117 4.48 3.65 -18.33
N HIS A 118 4.15 3.17 -19.53
CA HIS A 118 4.36 3.91 -20.78
C HIS A 118 3.13 4.69 -21.26
N LEU A 119 1.96 4.52 -20.63
CA LEU A 119 0.71 5.16 -21.07
C LEU A 119 0.78 6.70 -21.00
N GLY A 120 1.63 7.24 -20.13
CA GLY A 120 1.84 8.69 -20.02
C GLY A 120 2.40 9.35 -21.28
N LEU A 121 3.13 8.60 -22.12
CA LEU A 121 3.73 9.10 -23.36
C LEU A 121 2.68 9.42 -24.44
N THR A 122 1.49 8.82 -24.34
CA THR A 122 0.40 8.95 -25.30
C THR A 122 -0.92 9.33 -24.65
N ALA A 123 -0.86 9.97 -23.48
CA ALA A 123 -2.06 10.41 -22.78
C ALA A 123 -2.87 11.40 -23.65
N PRO A 124 -4.18 11.22 -23.82
CA PRO A 124 -4.99 12.04 -24.73
C PRO A 124 -5.25 13.46 -24.19
N SER A 125 -4.99 13.71 -22.91
CA SER A 125 -5.00 15.04 -22.31
C SER A 125 -4.17 15.08 -21.02
N GLN A 126 -3.91 16.29 -20.53
CA GLN A 126 -3.32 16.51 -19.19
C GLN A 126 -4.23 15.99 -18.06
N TYR A 127 -5.55 16.03 -18.24
CA TYR A 127 -6.51 15.49 -17.27
C TYR A 127 -6.38 13.97 -17.15
N ASP A 128 -6.30 13.28 -18.29
CA ASP A 128 -6.14 11.83 -18.34
C ASP A 128 -4.77 11.40 -17.81
N LEU A 129 -3.71 12.15 -18.16
CA LEU A 129 -2.36 11.92 -17.64
C LEU A 129 -2.32 12.04 -16.11
N ARG A 130 -2.96 13.08 -15.56
CA ARG A 130 -3.06 13.27 -14.11
C ARG A 130 -3.85 12.15 -13.44
N ASN A 131 -4.92 11.66 -14.07
CA ASN A 131 -5.71 10.56 -13.53
C ASN A 131 -4.94 9.23 -13.56
N LEU A 132 -4.20 8.96 -14.63
CA LEU A 132 -3.28 7.83 -14.69
C LEU A 132 -2.28 7.87 -13.52
N PHE A 133 -1.61 9.01 -13.33
CA PHE A 133 -0.66 9.16 -12.22
C PHE A 133 -1.33 9.05 -10.84
N GLN A 134 -2.58 9.52 -10.69
CA GLN A 134 -3.35 9.32 -9.47
C GLN A 134 -3.56 7.83 -9.18
N ILE A 135 -3.92 7.05 -10.20
CA ILE A 135 -4.07 5.60 -10.08
C ILE A 135 -2.72 5.00 -9.68
N ASN A 136 -1.63 5.31 -10.39
CA ASN A 136 -0.33 4.71 -10.12
C ASN A 136 0.15 4.94 -8.68
N VAL A 137 0.02 6.16 -8.13
CA VAL A 137 0.42 6.40 -6.73
C VAL A 137 -0.52 5.73 -5.72
N GLU A 138 -1.81 5.55 -6.07
CA GLU A 138 -2.78 4.85 -5.23
C GLU A 138 -2.55 3.34 -5.20
N GLU A 139 -2.23 2.71 -6.33
CA GLU A 139 -1.82 1.31 -6.38
C GLU A 139 -0.49 1.09 -5.64
N GLY A 140 0.46 2.04 -5.76
CA GLY A 140 1.69 2.01 -4.95
C GLY A 140 1.37 2.03 -3.45
N ARG A 141 0.36 2.81 -3.04
CA ARG A 141 -0.12 2.82 -1.65
C ARG A 141 -0.83 1.51 -1.26
N HIS A 142 -1.48 0.81 -2.19
CA HIS A 142 -2.07 -0.51 -1.93
C HIS A 142 -0.99 -1.56 -1.65
N LEU A 143 0.13 -1.53 -2.40
CA LEU A 143 1.30 -2.36 -2.08
C LEU A 143 1.81 -2.08 -0.66
N TRP A 144 1.98 -0.80 -0.29
CA TRP A 144 2.34 -0.40 1.08
C TRP A 144 1.38 -0.94 2.15
N ALA A 145 0.07 -1.01 1.84
CA ALA A 145 -0.91 -1.56 2.77
C ALA A 145 -0.71 -3.06 2.99
N MET A 146 -0.43 -3.84 1.94
CA MET A 146 -0.15 -5.28 2.06
C MET A 146 1.19 -5.54 2.75
N VAL A 147 2.24 -4.79 2.39
CA VAL A 147 3.57 -4.87 3.03
C VAL A 147 3.51 -4.56 4.52
N TYR A 148 2.71 -3.57 4.93
CA TYR A 148 2.45 -3.31 6.34
C TYR A 148 1.87 -4.54 7.06
N LEU A 149 0.86 -5.20 6.48
CA LEU A 149 0.27 -6.41 7.08
C LEU A 149 1.29 -7.54 7.16
N LEU A 150 2.10 -7.73 6.12
CA LEU A 150 3.18 -8.71 6.08
C LEU A 150 4.20 -8.47 7.20
N HIS A 151 4.71 -7.25 7.31
CA HIS A 151 5.69 -6.89 8.35
C HIS A 151 5.10 -7.00 9.75
N ARG A 152 3.86 -6.53 9.95
CA ARG A 152 3.20 -6.48 11.26
C ARG A 152 2.90 -7.87 11.81
N TYR A 153 2.37 -8.77 10.97
CA TYR A 153 1.78 -10.02 11.43
C TYR A 153 2.56 -11.26 11.01
N PHE A 154 3.38 -11.19 9.96
CA PHE A 154 4.03 -12.37 9.37
C PHE A 154 5.52 -12.50 9.67
N GLY A 155 6.10 -11.57 10.43
CA GLY A 155 7.43 -11.72 11.00
C GLY A 155 8.51 -11.80 9.92
N ARG A 156 9.41 -12.79 10.00
CA ARG A 156 10.49 -12.97 9.01
C ARG A 156 9.94 -13.30 7.63
N ASP A 157 9.10 -14.31 7.52
CA ASP A 157 8.50 -14.70 6.25
C ASP A 157 7.74 -13.53 5.61
N GLY A 158 7.05 -12.70 6.41
CA GLY A 158 6.39 -11.50 5.90
C GLY A 158 7.34 -10.49 5.25
N ARG A 159 8.55 -10.32 5.81
CA ARG A 159 9.57 -9.46 5.21
C ARG A 159 10.12 -10.06 3.91
N GLU A 160 10.35 -11.36 3.89
CA GLU A 160 10.83 -12.07 2.70
C GLU A 160 9.80 -11.97 1.54
N GLU A 161 8.50 -12.09 1.84
CA GLU A 161 7.45 -11.89 0.83
C GLU A 161 7.35 -10.43 0.38
N ALA A 162 7.51 -9.46 1.29
CA ALA A 162 7.49 -8.04 0.95
C ALA A 162 8.67 -7.64 0.06
N ASP A 163 9.85 -8.24 0.26
CA ASP A 163 11.01 -8.06 -0.61
C ASP A 163 10.78 -8.72 -1.98
N ALA A 164 10.06 -9.84 -2.04
CA ALA A 164 9.75 -10.55 -3.28
C ALA A 164 8.64 -9.91 -4.14
N LEU A 165 7.91 -8.93 -3.59
CA LEU A 165 6.88 -8.14 -4.29
C LEU A 165 7.44 -6.96 -5.11
N LEU A 166 8.75 -6.72 -5.06
CA LEU A 166 9.46 -5.67 -5.81
C LEU A 166 10.36 -6.29 -6.88
#